data_AF-A0A6G8PWD5-F1
#
_entry.id   AF-A0A6G8PWD5-F1
#
_cell.length_a   1.000
_cell.length_b   1.000
_cell.length_c   1.000
_cell.angle_alpha   90.00
_cell.angle_beta   90.00
_cell.angle_gamma   90.00
#
_symmetry.space_group_name_H-M   'P 1'
#
loop_
_entity.id
_entity.type
_entity.pdbx_description
1 polymer ?
#
loop_
_entity_poly.entity_id
_entity_poly.type
_entity_poly.pdbx_seq_one_letter_code
_entity_poly.pdbx_strand_id
1 'polypeptide(L)'
;MISALAAAKRGAQVILLEKGREPAGNTVRSTGLIPAAGTRFQREAGILDDTPELMARDILEKNDHESDPAMTRLLCEEAAPLIEWLADEVGCEMICHTDFLYPGQSVYRMHGPREGYGATLAGSWRTPSATTAASRSGRASRRRGSSTTGAG
;
A
#
# COMPACT_ATOMS: atom_id res chain seq x y z
N MET A 1 -4.37 -6.15 5.73
CA MET A 1 -3.20 -5.24 5.91
C MET A 1 -3.62 -3.77 5.84
N ILE A 2 -4.24 -3.30 4.75
CA ILE A 2 -4.65 -1.89 4.60
C ILE A 2 -5.56 -1.38 5.74
N SER A 3 -6.55 -2.16 6.17
CA SER A 3 -7.42 -1.79 7.32
C SER A 3 -6.64 -1.61 8.62
N ALA A 4 -5.68 -2.51 8.91
CA ALA A 4 -4.83 -2.43 10.08
C ALA A 4 -3.91 -1.20 10.04
N LEU A 5 -3.33 -0.91 8.87
CA LEU A 5 -2.50 0.28 8.67
C LEU A 5 -3.30 1.58 8.85
N ALA A 6 -4.49 1.64 8.25
CA ALA A 6 -5.39 2.80 8.38
C ALA A 6 -5.82 3.02 9.84
N ALA A 7 -6.13 1.96 10.58
CA ALA A 7 -6.45 2.05 12.00
C ALA A 7 -5.24 2.48 12.85
N ALA A 8 -4.06 1.92 12.59
CA ALA A 8 -2.82 2.28 13.29
C ALA A 8 -2.43 3.76 13.04
N LYS A 9 -2.57 4.27 11.82
CA LYS A 9 -2.37 5.69 11.50
C LYS A 9 -3.34 6.62 12.25
N ARG A 10 -4.51 6.12 12.65
CA ARG A 10 -5.47 6.83 13.53
C ARG A 10 -5.21 6.62 15.03
N GLY A 11 -4.06 6.06 15.40
CA GLY A 11 -3.63 5.90 16.79
C GLY A 11 -4.18 4.64 17.49
N ALA A 12 -4.88 3.75 16.78
CA ALA A 12 -5.33 2.50 17.38
C ALA A 12 -4.16 1.53 17.60
N GLN A 13 -4.16 0.81 18.72
CA GLN A 13 -3.30 -0.35 18.90
C GLN A 13 -3.92 -1.54 18.16
N VAL A 14 -3.20 -2.07 17.17
CA VAL A 14 -3.74 -3.10 16.25
C VAL A 14 -2.90 -4.37 16.32
N ILE A 15 -3.59 -5.52 16.37
CA ILE A 15 -3.00 -6.85 16.14
C ILE A 15 -3.53 -7.36 14.80
N LEU A 16 -2.63 -7.78 13.92
CA LEU A 16 -2.95 -8.44 12.65
C LEU A 16 -2.54 -9.92 12.74
N LEU A 17 -3.48 -10.82 12.46
CA LEU A 17 -3.25 -12.27 12.48
C LEU A 17 -3.38 -12.83 11.05
N GLU A 18 -2.43 -13.68 10.67
CA GLU A 18 -2.44 -14.44 9.41
C GLU A 18 -2.25 -15.92 9.74
N LYS A 19 -3.01 -16.81 9.09
CA LYS A 19 -2.92 -18.26 9.26
C LYS A 19 -1.76 -18.85 8.46
N GLY A 20 -1.50 -18.30 7.27
CA GLY A 20 -0.43 -18.70 6.37
C GLY A 20 0.97 -18.44 6.94
N ARG A 21 1.96 -19.10 6.34
CA ARG A 21 3.37 -18.93 6.74
C ARG A 21 3.89 -17.51 6.51
N GLU A 22 3.31 -16.80 5.56
CA GLU A 22 3.70 -15.44 5.18
C GLU A 22 2.46 -14.53 5.10
N PRO A 23 2.53 -13.27 5.57
CA PRO A 23 1.43 -12.31 5.51
C PRO A 23 1.35 -11.70 4.11
N ALA A 24 0.94 -12.51 3.15
CA ALA A 24 0.97 -12.19 1.72
C ALA A 24 -0.40 -12.32 1.04
N GLY A 25 -1.15 -13.39 1.37
CA GLY A 25 -2.40 -13.73 0.71
C GLY A 25 -2.28 -13.83 -0.82
N ASN A 26 -3.41 -13.78 -1.52
CA ASN A 26 -3.41 -13.77 -2.99
C ASN A 26 -2.97 -12.42 -3.58
N THR A 27 -3.01 -11.34 -2.79
CA THR A 27 -2.66 -9.99 -3.25
C THR A 27 -1.21 -9.91 -3.75
N VAL A 28 -0.27 -10.58 -3.08
CA VAL A 28 1.13 -10.70 -3.54
C VAL A 28 1.25 -11.38 -4.90
N ARG A 29 0.29 -12.23 -5.29
CA ARG A 29 0.27 -12.95 -6.57
C ARG A 29 -0.56 -12.25 -7.65
N SER A 30 -1.26 -11.17 -7.30
CA SER A 30 -2.00 -10.36 -8.27
C SER A 30 -1.05 -9.54 -9.13
N THR A 31 -1.49 -9.00 -10.26
CA THR A 31 -0.70 -7.99 -11.01
C THR A 31 -0.53 -6.69 -10.20
N GLY A 32 -1.27 -6.51 -9.10
CA GLY A 32 -1.16 -5.33 -8.23
C GLY A 32 -1.71 -4.06 -8.87
N LEU A 33 -2.67 -4.19 -9.80
CA LEU A 33 -3.31 -3.06 -10.46
C LEU A 33 -4.65 -2.76 -9.81
N ILE A 34 -4.91 -1.49 -9.53
CA ILE A 34 -6.13 -1.00 -8.88
C ILE A 34 -6.83 -0.02 -9.82
N PRO A 35 -8.09 -0.26 -10.22
CA PRO A 35 -8.85 0.69 -11.02
C PRO A 35 -9.28 1.90 -10.16
N ALA A 36 -9.10 3.12 -10.67
CA ALA A 36 -9.61 4.34 -10.04
C ALA A 36 -9.83 5.46 -11.06
N ALA A 37 -10.95 6.16 -10.98
CA ALA A 37 -11.28 7.26 -11.90
C ALA A 37 -11.10 8.64 -11.23
N GLY A 38 -10.58 9.62 -11.98
CA GLY A 38 -10.35 10.99 -11.53
C GLY A 38 -9.06 11.21 -10.74
N THR A 39 -8.08 10.30 -10.79
CA THR A 39 -6.83 10.43 -10.02
C THR A 39 -5.90 11.51 -10.59
N ARG A 40 -4.94 11.99 -9.79
CA ARG A 40 -3.87 12.86 -10.32
C ARG A 40 -3.00 12.14 -11.35
N PHE A 41 -2.81 10.84 -11.20
CA PHE A 41 -2.01 10.02 -12.11
C PHE A 41 -2.65 9.88 -13.49
N GLN A 42 -3.99 9.86 -13.56
CA GLN A 42 -4.71 9.97 -14.84
C GLN A 42 -4.47 11.34 -15.49
N ARG A 43 -4.56 12.43 -14.71
CA ARG A 43 -4.31 13.79 -15.25
C ARG A 43 -2.87 13.95 -15.75
N GLU A 44 -1.89 13.43 -15.01
CA GLU A 44 -0.48 13.40 -15.42
C GLU A 44 -0.26 12.60 -16.71
N ALA A 45 -1.07 11.55 -16.94
CA ALA A 45 -1.09 10.77 -18.17
C ALA A 45 -1.94 11.39 -19.30
N GLY A 46 -2.52 12.58 -19.10
CA GLY A 46 -3.34 13.29 -20.09
C GLY A 46 -4.80 12.83 -20.16
N ILE A 47 -5.27 12.05 -19.19
CA ILE A 47 -6.66 11.57 -19.09
C ILE A 47 -7.41 12.50 -18.14
N LEU A 48 -8.31 13.33 -18.68
CA LEU A 48 -8.94 14.42 -17.93
C LEU A 48 -10.41 14.19 -17.60
N ASP A 49 -11.09 13.30 -18.33
CA ASP A 49 -12.55 13.20 -18.32
C ASP A 49 -13.08 11.89 -17.68
N ASP A 50 -12.22 11.11 -17.02
CA ASP A 50 -12.67 9.90 -16.32
C ASP A 50 -13.33 10.26 -14.98
N THR A 51 -14.47 9.62 -14.69
CA THR A 51 -15.30 9.93 -13.52
C THR A 51 -15.71 8.65 -12.78
N PRO A 52 -15.97 8.73 -11.45
CA PRO A 52 -16.53 7.60 -10.70
C PRO A 52 -17.83 7.06 -11.30
N GLU A 53 -18.69 7.91 -11.83
CA GLU A 53 -19.93 7.53 -12.51
C GLU A 53 -19.67 6.71 -13.77
N LEU A 54 -18.69 7.13 -14.59
CA LEU A 54 -18.28 6.40 -15.78
C LEU A 54 -17.71 5.02 -15.42
N MET A 55 -16.85 4.96 -14.41
CA MET A 55 -16.31 3.70 -13.91
C MET A 55 -17.40 2.78 -13.36
N ALA A 56 -18.37 3.31 -12.62
CA ALA A 56 -19.49 2.53 -12.08
C ALA A 56 -20.38 1.95 -13.20
N ARG A 57 -20.66 2.77 -14.23
CA ARG A 57 -21.39 2.31 -15.41
C ARG A 57 -20.66 1.16 -16.12
N ASP A 58 -19.37 1.33 -16.40
CA ASP A 58 -18.55 0.31 -17.05
C ASP A 58 -18.54 -1.02 -16.26
N ILE A 59 -18.49 -0.96 -14.92
CA ILE A 59 -18.55 -2.16 -14.05
C ILE A 59 -19.91 -2.85 -14.14
N LEU A 60 -21.00 -2.09 -14.04
CA LEU A 60 -22.37 -2.61 -14.09
C LEU A 60 -22.70 -3.22 -15.45
N GLU A 61 -22.26 -2.59 -16.54
CA GLU A 61 -22.42 -3.13 -17.89
C GLU A 61 -21.59 -4.42 -18.05
N LYS A 62 -20.37 -4.46 -17.50
CA LYS A 62 -19.49 -5.63 -17.63
C LYS A 62 -19.97 -6.85 -16.84
N ASN A 63 -20.73 -6.66 -15.76
CA ASN A 63 -21.21 -7.73 -14.90
C ASN A 63 -22.71 -8.00 -15.03
N ASP A 64 -23.34 -7.56 -16.12
CA ASP A 64 -24.77 -7.76 -16.39
C ASP A 64 -25.68 -7.25 -15.26
N HIS A 65 -25.24 -6.19 -14.57
CA HIS A 65 -25.92 -5.56 -13.43
C HIS A 65 -26.14 -6.50 -12.23
N GLU A 66 -25.33 -7.54 -12.06
CA GLU A 66 -25.45 -8.49 -10.94
C GLU A 66 -24.97 -7.91 -9.60
N SER A 67 -24.10 -6.90 -9.60
CA SER A 67 -23.63 -6.25 -8.37
C SER A 67 -24.61 -5.23 -7.83
N ASP A 68 -24.61 -5.03 -6.51
CA ASP A 68 -25.34 -3.94 -5.87
C ASP A 68 -24.87 -2.57 -6.44
N PRO A 69 -25.76 -1.77 -7.05
CA PRO A 69 -25.38 -0.50 -7.67
C PRO A 69 -24.88 0.55 -6.68
N ALA A 70 -25.43 0.60 -5.46
CA ALA A 70 -25.01 1.56 -4.45
C ALA A 70 -23.60 1.23 -3.94
N MET A 71 -23.30 -0.05 -3.71
CA MET A 71 -21.95 -0.50 -3.34
C MET A 71 -20.96 -0.28 -4.48
N THR A 72 -21.38 -0.51 -5.72
CA THR A 72 -20.54 -0.28 -6.91
C THR A 72 -20.17 1.20 -7.04
N ARG A 73 -21.15 2.08 -6.86
CA ARG A 73 -20.94 3.53 -6.89
C ARG A 73 -19.98 3.99 -5.78
N LEU A 74 -20.23 3.57 -4.54
CA LEU A 74 -19.37 3.89 -3.40
C LEU A 74 -17.92 3.43 -3.65
N LEU A 75 -17.73 2.22 -4.19
CA LEU A 75 -16.41 1.71 -4.55
C LEU A 75 -15.69 2.63 -5.54
N CYS A 76 -16.40 3.13 -6.55
CA CYS A 76 -15.81 4.00 -7.57
C CYS A 76 -15.49 5.40 -7.02
N GLU A 77 -16.33 5.93 -6.13
CA GLU A 77 -16.13 7.22 -5.46
C GLU A 77 -14.91 7.18 -4.53
N GLU A 78 -14.68 6.08 -3.82
CA GLU A 78 -13.57 5.91 -2.87
C GLU A 78 -12.25 5.47 -3.55
N ALA A 79 -12.29 5.02 -4.81
CA ALA A 79 -11.13 4.47 -5.49
C ALA A 79 -10.00 5.50 -5.70
N ALA A 80 -10.32 6.73 -6.13
CA ALA A 80 -9.31 7.77 -6.30
C ALA A 80 -8.70 8.20 -4.97
N PRO A 81 -9.46 8.58 -3.92
CA PRO A 81 -8.93 8.85 -2.59
C PRO A 81 -8.00 7.74 -2.06
N LEU A 82 -8.35 6.48 -2.30
CA LEU A 82 -7.50 5.35 -1.93
C LEU A 82 -6.15 5.37 -2.66
N ILE A 83 -6.13 5.60 -3.97
CA ILE A 83 -4.89 5.68 -4.75
C ILE A 83 -4.00 6.82 -4.26
N GLU A 84 -4.58 7.99 -4.02
CA GLU A 84 -3.85 9.15 -3.50
C GLU A 84 -3.25 8.84 -2.11
N TRP A 85 -4.04 8.24 -1.22
CA TRP A 85 -3.58 7.85 0.12
C TRP A 85 -2.47 6.78 0.07
N LEU A 86 -2.61 5.78 -0.79
CA LEU A 86 -1.56 4.77 -0.96
C LEU A 86 -0.25 5.40 -1.44
N ALA A 87 -0.31 6.41 -2.31
CA ALA A 87 0.87 7.13 -2.77
C ALA A 87 1.47 8.03 -1.68
N ASP A 88 0.67 8.93 -1.12
CA ASP A 88 1.15 10.01 -0.25
C ASP A 88 1.47 9.55 1.16
N GLU A 89 0.63 8.68 1.71
CA GLU A 89 0.65 8.34 3.14
C GLU A 89 1.32 7.00 3.41
N VAL A 90 1.26 6.08 2.44
CA VAL A 90 1.90 4.76 2.52
C VAL A 90 3.20 4.70 1.73
N GLY A 91 3.42 5.61 0.78
CA GLY A 91 4.63 5.64 -0.05
C GLY A 91 4.65 4.58 -1.15
N CYS A 92 3.48 4.15 -1.62
CA CYS A 92 3.37 3.25 -2.76
C CYS A 92 3.65 4.01 -4.06
N GLU A 93 4.53 3.49 -4.91
CA GLU A 93 4.65 4.01 -6.27
C GLU A 93 3.33 3.78 -7.04
N MET A 94 2.84 4.83 -7.69
CA MET A 94 1.63 4.80 -8.50
C MET A 94 1.86 5.51 -9.83
N ILE A 95 1.55 4.82 -10.92
CA ILE A 95 1.34 5.40 -12.25
C ILE A 95 -0.02 4.94 -12.77
N CYS A 96 -0.62 5.70 -13.70
CA CYS A 96 -1.72 5.21 -14.52
C CYS A 96 -1.14 4.52 -15.76
N HIS A 97 -1.43 3.23 -15.93
CA HIS A 97 -0.98 2.46 -17.09
C HIS A 97 -1.83 2.80 -18.33
N THR A 98 -1.17 3.07 -19.46
CA THR A 98 -1.80 3.51 -20.73
C THR A 98 -1.45 2.62 -21.92
N ASP A 99 -0.75 1.51 -21.67
CA ASP A 99 -0.31 0.53 -22.66
C ASP A 99 -1.35 -0.58 -22.93
N PHE A 100 -2.36 -0.70 -22.07
CA PHE A 100 -3.49 -1.61 -22.26
C PHE A 100 -4.79 -1.04 -21.69
N LEU A 101 -5.91 -1.37 -22.34
CA LEU A 101 -7.25 -1.07 -21.84
C LEU A 101 -7.91 -2.38 -21.40
N TYR A 102 -8.36 -2.47 -20.14
CA TYR A 102 -9.01 -3.68 -19.65
C TYR A 102 -10.37 -3.88 -20.34
N PRO A 103 -10.75 -5.12 -20.74
CA PRO A 103 -12.05 -5.37 -21.35
C PRO A 103 -13.21 -4.85 -20.50
N GLY A 104 -14.09 -4.05 -21.11
CA GLY A 104 -15.23 -3.41 -20.45
C GLY A 104 -14.95 -2.01 -19.89
N GLN A 105 -13.70 -1.54 -19.88
CA GLN A 105 -13.39 -0.16 -19.49
C GLN A 105 -13.50 0.79 -20.68
N SER A 106 -14.09 1.96 -20.43
CA SER A 106 -14.15 3.06 -21.41
C SER A 106 -12.85 3.88 -21.46
N VAL A 107 -12.08 3.90 -20.38
CA VAL A 107 -10.89 4.77 -20.21
C VAL A 107 -9.79 4.02 -19.48
N TYR A 108 -8.53 4.34 -19.77
CA TYR A 108 -7.37 3.86 -19.01
C TYR A 108 -7.47 4.34 -17.55
N ARG A 109 -7.51 3.40 -16.60
CA ARG A 109 -7.67 3.72 -15.18
C ARG A 109 -7.00 2.74 -14.23
N MET A 110 -6.06 1.93 -14.72
CA MET A 110 -5.38 0.92 -13.91
C MET A 110 -4.11 1.50 -13.28
N HIS A 111 -4.03 1.48 -11.96
CA HIS A 111 -2.96 2.09 -11.17
C HIS A 111 -2.07 1.05 -10.49
N GLY A 112 -0.76 1.29 -10.49
CA GLY A 112 0.21 0.46 -9.77
C GLY A 112 1.65 0.92 -10.01
N PRO A 113 2.66 0.21 -9.48
CA PRO A 113 4.06 0.52 -9.74
C PRO A 113 4.42 0.31 -11.21
N ARG A 114 5.49 0.98 -11.69
CA ARG A 114 5.95 0.86 -13.07
C ARG A 114 6.47 -0.54 -13.41
N GLU A 115 7.11 -1.21 -12.46
CA GLU A 115 7.72 -2.53 -12.62
C GLU A 115 7.39 -3.48 -11.44
N GLY A 116 7.50 -4.79 -11.66
CA GLY A 116 7.48 -5.79 -10.56
C GLY A 116 6.13 -6.06 -9.89
N TYR A 117 5.02 -5.82 -10.62
CA TYR A 117 3.62 -6.19 -10.35
C TYR A 117 3.30 -7.00 -9.07
N GLY A 118 2.30 -6.55 -8.31
CA GLY A 118 1.72 -7.29 -7.17
C GLY A 118 2.58 -7.39 -5.91
N ALA A 119 3.73 -8.04 -6.03
CA ALA A 119 4.68 -8.25 -4.95
C ALA A 119 5.29 -6.93 -4.47
N THR A 120 5.61 -6.02 -5.38
CA THR A 120 6.09 -4.66 -5.04
C THR A 120 5.05 -3.88 -4.26
N LEU A 121 3.78 -3.90 -4.70
CA LEU A 121 2.70 -3.17 -4.05
C LEU A 121 2.40 -3.73 -2.66
N ALA A 122 2.33 -5.05 -2.50
CA ALA A 122 2.14 -5.64 -1.18
C ALA A 122 3.36 -5.46 -0.25
N GLY A 123 4.56 -5.32 -0.83
CA GLY A 123 5.82 -5.07 -0.13
C GLY A 123 5.88 -3.69 0.52
N SER A 124 5.34 -2.65 -0.12
CA SER A 124 5.36 -1.28 0.40
C SER A 124 4.51 -1.10 1.67
N TRP A 125 3.56 -1.99 1.93
CA TRP A 125 2.71 -1.94 3.11
C TRP A 125 3.35 -2.57 4.36
N ARG A 126 4.53 -3.18 4.21
CA ARG A 126 5.24 -3.78 5.34
C ARG A 126 5.82 -2.66 6.19
N THR A 127 5.33 -2.53 7.42
CA THR A 127 5.94 -1.66 8.42
C THR A 127 7.42 -2.04 8.58
N PRO A 128 8.36 -1.07 8.69
CA PRO A 128 9.69 -1.38 9.19
C PRO A 128 9.50 -2.14 10.50
N SER A 129 10.08 -3.35 10.57
CA SER A 129 10.09 -4.15 11.78
C SER A 129 10.42 -3.24 12.95
N ALA A 130 9.54 -3.18 13.95
CA ALA A 130 9.85 -2.48 15.19
C ALA A 130 11.25 -2.91 15.60
N THR A 131 12.18 -1.96 15.60
CA THR A 131 13.57 -2.21 15.95
C THR A 131 13.57 -3.00 17.24
N THR A 132 14.09 -4.22 17.18
CA THR A 132 14.35 -5.04 18.36
C THR A 132 15.19 -4.17 19.29
N ALA A 133 14.58 -3.67 20.37
CA ALA A 133 15.27 -3.00 21.43
C ALA A 133 16.14 -4.04 22.14
N ALA A 134 17.33 -4.28 21.58
CA ALA A 134 18.37 -5.01 22.27
C ALA A 134 18.77 -4.17 23.48
N SER A 135 18.41 -4.70 24.65
CA SER A 135 18.70 -4.14 25.95
C SER A 135 20.20 -3.80 26.07
N ARG A 136 20.50 -2.52 26.33
CA ARG A 136 21.79 -2.14 26.90
C ARG A 136 21.83 -2.63 28.35
N SER A 137 22.18 -3.90 28.56
CA SER A 137 22.62 -4.36 29.87
C SER A 137 23.96 -3.69 30.19
N GLY A 138 23.95 -2.77 31.14
CA GLY A 138 25.15 -2.16 31.66
C GLY A 138 26.12 -3.22 32.20
N ARG A 139 27.39 -3.11 31.80
CA ARG A 139 28.49 -3.70 32.53
C ARG A 139 29.56 -2.63 32.74
N ALA A 140 29.42 -1.92 33.85
CA ALA A 140 30.54 -1.23 34.47
C ALA A 140 31.55 -2.29 34.94
N SER A 141 32.76 -2.28 34.40
CA SER A 141 33.89 -2.95 35.05
C SER A 141 35.16 -2.11 34.93
N ARG A 142 35.40 -1.35 36.00
CA ARG A 142 36.68 -1.10 36.66
C ARG A 142 37.89 -0.86 35.74
N ARG A 143 38.24 0.42 35.56
CA ARG A 143 39.64 0.83 35.42
C ARG A 143 40.35 0.55 36.76
N ARG A 144 41.25 -0.42 36.79
CA ARG A 144 42.35 -0.44 37.78
C ARG A 144 43.55 0.23 37.13
N GLY A 145 43.90 1.41 37.63
CA GLY A 145 45.25 1.91 37.51
C GLY A 145 46.15 1.14 38.49
N SER A 146 47.37 0.83 38.07
CA SER A 146 48.49 0.57 38.97
C SER A 146 49.75 1.08 38.29
N SER A 147 50.12 2.28 38.71
CA SER A 147 51.39 2.92 38.47
C SER A 147 52.50 2.27 39.31
N THR A 148 53.71 2.34 38.76
CA THR A 148 55.01 2.42 39.44
C THR A 148 55.49 1.24 40.29
N THR A 149 56.32 0.39 39.67
CA THR A 149 57.46 -0.27 40.33
C THR A 149 58.60 0.74 40.51
N GLY A 150 59.07 0.89 41.74
CA GLY A 150 60.29 1.61 42.09
C GLY A 150 60.71 1.18 43.50
N ALA A 151 61.71 0.29 43.56
CA ALA A 151 62.49 0.01 44.76
C ALA A 151 63.96 0.18 44.39
N GLY A 152 64.49 1.32 44.81
CA GLY A 152 65.85 1.58 45.23
C GLY A 152 65.74 2.33 46.55
#